data_AF-A0A9P6XVL1-F1
#
_entry.id   AF-A0A9P6XVL1-F1
#
_cell.length_a   1.000
_cell.length_b   1.000
_cell.length_c   1.000
_cell.angle_alpha   90.00
_cell.angle_beta   90.00
_cell.angle_gamma   90.00
#
_symmetry.space_group_name_H-M   'P 1'
#
loop_
_entity.id
_entity.type
_entity.pdbx_description
1 polymer ?
#
loop_
_entity_poly.entity_id
_entity_poly.type
_entity_poly.pdbx_seq_one_letter_code
_entity_poly.pdbx_strand_id
1 'polypeptide(L)'
;MSPIDDSFLTSSLDETVRLWDLRTSTGQGVVYGKGKTLTAFDPQGLVFAVGMDCNSIRMYDYREYGRGPFATWKVEDQTYAQPGRLPEWTSLKFTPDGKQIIVTTLSNIIYVLDAYTGSLLQRLVGHAGPNNTSCGEEVSISLDARFVMAGGQDSYLRFWDLYQRDEVDNAPFITLTTPHKKAINVASFSPTHAVIVTGSEELAMWLPEEQPTDMEM
;
A
#
# COMPACT_ATOMS: atom_id res chain seq x y z
N MET A 1 -9.24 6.53 4.10
CA MET A 1 -10.64 6.58 4.56
C MET A 1 -10.87 5.42 5.52
N SER A 2 -11.74 5.59 6.51
CA SER A 2 -12.25 4.48 7.31
C SER A 2 -13.11 3.57 6.42
N PRO A 3 -13.05 2.23 6.61
CA PRO A 3 -13.89 1.31 5.86
C PRO A 3 -15.32 1.19 6.42
N ILE A 4 -15.58 1.68 7.64
CA ILE A 4 -16.84 1.46 8.35
C ILE A 4 -17.72 2.71 8.49
N ASP A 5 -17.15 3.90 8.38
CA ASP A 5 -17.83 5.17 8.61
C ASP A 5 -17.24 6.32 7.79
N ASP A 6 -17.82 7.51 7.91
CA ASP A 6 -17.42 8.72 7.17
C ASP A 6 -16.16 9.41 7.74
N SER A 7 -15.35 8.65 8.49
CA SER A 7 -14.12 9.14 9.11
C SER A 7 -12.91 8.93 8.20
N PHE A 8 -11.89 9.77 8.32
CA PHE A 8 -10.66 9.61 7.56
C PHE A 8 -9.42 10.15 8.27
N LEU A 9 -8.27 9.68 7.82
CA LEU A 9 -6.96 10.07 8.31
C LEU A 9 -6.25 10.89 7.24
N THR A 10 -5.52 11.91 7.68
CA THR A 10 -4.58 12.65 6.84
C THR A 10 -3.21 12.61 7.50
N SER A 11 -2.19 12.18 6.78
CA SER A 11 -0.80 12.40 7.17
C SER A 11 -0.25 13.65 6.48
N SER A 12 0.60 14.39 7.18
CA SER A 12 1.10 15.68 6.72
C SER A 12 2.60 15.83 6.99
N LEU A 13 3.24 16.70 6.20
CA LEU A 13 4.65 17.07 6.37
C LEU A 13 4.88 17.93 7.62
N ASP A 14 3.82 18.41 8.29
CA ASP A 14 3.88 19.02 9.63
C ASP A 14 4.08 17.99 10.76
N GLU A 15 4.43 16.74 10.41
CA GLU A 15 4.66 15.61 11.31
C GLU A 15 3.39 15.16 12.08
N THR A 16 2.21 15.59 11.63
CA THR A 16 0.94 15.17 12.24
C THR A 16 0.17 14.18 11.39
N VAL A 17 -0.48 13.24 12.07
CA VAL A 17 -1.60 12.48 11.53
C VAL A 17 -2.87 13.00 12.18
N ARG A 18 -3.84 13.45 11.38
CA ARG A 18 -5.10 14.02 11.87
C ARG A 18 -6.26 13.10 11.56
N LEU A 19 -7.19 13.04 12.51
CA LEU A 19 -8.43 12.31 12.43
C LEU A 19 -9.55 13.29 12.11
N TRP A 20 -10.37 12.93 11.13
CA TRP A 20 -11.47 13.73 10.63
C TRP A 20 -12.74 12.89 10.58
N ASP A 21 -13.87 13.56 10.72
CA ASP A 21 -15.21 13.01 10.51
C ASP A 21 -15.96 13.98 9.60
N LEU A 22 -16.36 13.51 8.41
CA LEU A 22 -17.04 14.32 7.39
C LEU A 22 -18.36 14.92 7.87
N ARG A 23 -18.95 14.39 8.94
CA ARG A 23 -20.19 14.88 9.54
C ARG A 23 -19.95 16.09 10.44
N THR A 24 -18.69 16.47 10.65
CA THR A 24 -18.27 17.57 11.52
C THR A 24 -17.35 18.55 10.80
N SER A 25 -17.38 19.82 11.20
CA SER A 25 -16.51 20.86 10.61
C SER A 25 -15.16 21.01 11.32
N THR A 26 -14.87 20.17 12.33
CA THR A 26 -13.69 20.28 13.18
C THR A 26 -12.89 18.99 13.17
N GLY A 27 -11.56 19.09 13.30
CA GLY A 27 -10.70 17.91 13.49
C GLY A 27 -11.07 17.17 14.77
N GLN A 28 -11.17 15.84 14.68
CA GLN A 28 -11.55 14.97 15.79
C GLN A 28 -10.35 14.62 16.68
N GLY A 29 -9.17 14.58 16.08
CA GLY A 29 -7.97 14.14 16.79
C GLY A 29 -6.69 14.44 16.05
N VAL A 30 -5.59 14.43 16.80
CA VAL A 30 -4.24 14.56 16.26
C VAL A 30 -3.31 13.57 16.97
N VAL A 31 -2.51 12.89 16.16
CA VAL A 31 -1.38 12.07 16.59
C VAL A 31 -0.11 12.75 16.10
N TYR A 32 0.82 12.94 17.01
CA TYR A 32 2.12 13.52 16.71
C TYR A 32 3.11 12.40 16.36
N GLY A 33 3.60 12.44 15.13
CA GLY A 33 4.69 11.61 14.67
C GLY A 33 6.03 12.32 14.83
N LYS A 34 7.04 11.75 14.19
CA LYS A 34 8.33 12.39 13.93
C LYS A 34 8.65 12.18 12.46
N GLY A 35 9.04 13.25 11.77
CA GLY A 35 9.33 13.21 10.34
C GLY A 35 8.11 12.90 9.46
N LYS A 36 8.38 12.39 8.25
CA LYS A 36 7.33 12.05 7.26
C LYS A 36 6.46 10.93 7.81
N THR A 37 5.16 11.20 7.90
CA THR A 37 4.17 10.23 8.39
C THR A 37 3.37 9.60 7.24
N LEU A 38 3.07 8.32 7.38
CA LEU A 38 2.16 7.57 6.52
C LEU A 38 1.08 6.95 7.39
N THR A 39 -0.12 6.74 6.86
CA THR A 39 -1.21 6.18 7.67
C THR A 39 -2.16 5.32 6.88
N ALA A 40 -2.71 4.29 7.53
CA ALA A 40 -3.75 3.44 6.97
C ALA A 40 -4.65 2.89 8.07
N PHE A 41 -5.93 2.68 7.73
CA PHE A 41 -6.86 1.92 8.56
C PHE A 41 -6.72 0.43 8.28
N ASP A 42 -6.94 -0.37 9.32
CA ASP A 42 -7.21 -1.79 9.16
C ASP A 42 -8.59 -1.99 8.48
N PRO A 43 -8.86 -3.16 7.88
CA PRO A 43 -10.12 -3.42 7.17
C PRO A 43 -11.38 -3.34 8.04
N GLN A 44 -11.26 -3.50 9.36
CA GLN A 44 -12.38 -3.36 10.30
C GLN A 44 -12.57 -1.92 10.81
N GLY A 45 -11.63 -1.00 10.51
CA GLY A 45 -11.68 0.39 10.97
C GLY A 45 -11.55 0.57 12.48
N LEU A 46 -11.04 -0.44 13.19
CA LEU A 46 -10.83 -0.43 14.65
C LEU A 46 -9.44 0.06 15.02
N VAL A 47 -8.47 -0.15 14.14
CA VAL A 47 -7.06 0.14 14.33
C VAL A 47 -6.56 0.95 13.13
N PHE A 48 -5.59 1.81 13.38
CA PHE A 48 -4.82 2.42 12.31
C PHE A 48 -3.33 2.32 12.57
N ALA A 49 -2.59 2.17 11.49
CA ALA A 49 -1.14 2.21 11.47
C ALA A 49 -0.66 3.63 11.15
N VAL A 50 0.45 4.01 11.78
CA VAL A 50 1.21 5.22 11.47
C VAL A 50 2.66 4.82 11.22
N GLY A 51 3.08 4.92 9.96
CA GLY A 51 4.48 4.77 9.57
C GLY A 51 5.23 6.08 9.82
N MET A 52 6.43 6.00 10.40
CA MET A 52 7.27 7.16 10.73
C MET A 52 8.74 6.90 10.43
N ASP A 53 9.47 7.95 10.06
CA ASP A 53 10.92 7.95 9.84
C ASP A 53 11.44 6.81 8.92
N CYS A 54 10.57 6.24 8.08
CA CYS A 54 10.84 5.13 7.17
C CYS A 54 11.34 3.84 7.82
N ASN A 55 11.19 3.67 9.15
CA ASN A 55 11.68 2.48 9.85
C ASN A 55 10.80 2.02 11.00
N SER A 56 9.70 2.71 11.28
CA SER A 56 8.84 2.35 12.39
C SER A 56 7.37 2.43 12.01
N ILE A 57 6.61 1.48 12.53
CA ILE A 57 5.15 1.46 12.45
C ILE A 57 4.61 1.48 13.86
N ARG A 58 3.74 2.45 14.14
CA ARG A 58 2.97 2.53 15.37
C ARG A 58 1.53 2.15 15.10
N MET A 59 0.95 1.34 15.97
CA MET A 59 -0.43 0.90 15.88
C MET A 59 -1.26 1.56 16.97
N TYR A 60 -2.40 2.09 16.59
CA TYR A 60 -3.30 2.83 17.48
C TYR A 60 -4.69 2.20 17.44
N ASP A 61 -5.30 2.07 18.61
CA ASP A 61 -6.74 1.86 18.71
C ASP A 61 -7.42 3.16 18.25
N TYR A 62 -8.34 3.07 17.30
CA TYR A 62 -9.00 4.25 16.74
C TYR A 62 -9.81 5.03 17.78
N ARG A 63 -10.43 4.36 18.75
CA ARG A 63 -11.26 4.98 19.80
C ARG A 63 -10.43 5.45 20.98
N GLU A 64 -9.31 4.79 21.25
CA GLU A 64 -8.44 5.09 22.39
C GLU A 64 -7.07 5.66 21.99
N TYR A 65 -6.92 6.23 20.79
CA TYR A 65 -5.64 6.69 20.25
C TYR A 65 -4.89 7.68 21.16
N GLY A 66 -5.62 8.42 22.00
CA GLY A 66 -5.05 9.35 22.98
C GLY A 66 -4.23 8.67 24.08
N ARG A 67 -4.36 7.35 24.29
CA ARG A 67 -3.49 6.57 25.19
C ARG A 67 -2.10 6.33 24.61
N GLY A 68 -1.90 6.63 23.33
CA GLY A 68 -0.69 6.32 22.59
C GLY A 68 -0.78 4.99 21.85
N PRO A 69 0.30 4.59 21.16
CA PRO A 69 0.31 3.38 20.38
C PRO A 69 0.31 2.14 21.29
N PHE A 70 -0.52 1.15 21.00
CA PHE A 70 -0.50 -0.13 21.73
C PHE A 70 0.62 -1.06 21.24
N ALA A 71 1.13 -0.84 20.03
CA ALA A 71 2.29 -1.54 19.47
C ALA A 71 3.18 -0.58 18.68
N THR A 72 4.49 -0.80 18.75
CA THR A 72 5.48 -0.11 17.94
C THR A 72 6.47 -1.13 17.41
N TRP A 73 6.58 -1.23 16.09
CA TRP A 73 7.49 -2.14 15.42
C TRP A 73 8.57 -1.35 14.71
N LYS A 74 9.81 -1.84 14.80
CA LYS A 74 10.90 -1.37 13.97
C LYS A 74 11.06 -2.33 12.81
N VAL A 75 10.98 -1.79 11.61
CA VAL A 75 11.24 -2.53 10.37
C VAL A 75 12.74 -2.38 10.11
N GLU A 76 13.42 -3.50 9.95
CA GLU A 76 14.84 -3.56 9.64
C GLU A 76 15.05 -4.47 8.44
N ASP A 77 15.91 -4.07 7.52
CA ASP A 77 16.29 -4.85 6.36
C ASP A 77 17.79 -4.64 6.10
N GLN A 78 18.59 -5.67 6.36
CA GLN A 78 20.04 -5.60 6.17
C GLN A 78 20.46 -5.79 4.71
N THR A 79 19.57 -6.31 3.86
CA THR A 79 19.90 -6.66 2.47
C THR A 79 19.79 -5.45 1.55
N TYR A 80 18.70 -4.67 1.66
CA TYR A 80 18.43 -3.54 0.77
C TYR A 80 18.55 -2.17 1.45
N ALA A 81 18.92 -2.12 2.73
CA ALA A 81 19.34 -0.86 3.34
C ALA A 81 20.68 -0.40 2.72
N GLN A 82 20.66 0.81 2.16
CA GLN A 82 21.87 1.63 1.99
C GLN A 82 22.51 1.81 3.38
N PRO A 83 23.84 2.02 3.56
CA PRO A 83 24.53 1.84 4.84
C PRO A 83 23.76 2.39 6.07
N GLY A 84 23.00 1.49 6.73
CA GLY A 84 22.17 1.78 7.91
C GLY A 84 20.82 2.52 7.69
N ARG A 85 20.36 2.76 6.45
CA ARG A 85 19.13 3.50 6.14
C ARG A 85 18.23 2.74 5.14
N LEU A 86 16.98 2.55 5.54
CA LEU A 86 15.92 2.02 4.68
C LEU A 86 15.55 3.00 3.56
N PRO A 87 15.07 2.50 2.41
CA PRO A 87 14.49 3.35 1.38
C PRO A 87 13.31 4.15 1.93
N GLU A 88 13.09 5.33 1.36
CA GLU A 88 12.01 6.22 1.81
C GLU A 88 10.64 5.58 1.54
N TRP A 89 9.78 5.54 2.56
CA TRP A 89 8.43 5.01 2.43
C TRP A 89 7.51 6.03 1.74
N THR A 90 6.63 5.52 0.88
CA THR A 90 5.73 6.33 0.05
C THR A 90 4.26 6.06 0.37
N SER A 91 3.90 4.82 0.67
CA SER A 91 2.55 4.44 1.09
C SER A 91 2.56 3.32 2.13
N LEU A 92 1.47 3.22 2.86
CA LEU A 92 1.22 2.17 3.84
C LEU A 92 -0.23 1.70 3.67
N LYS A 93 -0.48 0.40 3.60
CA LYS A 93 -1.81 -0.20 3.45
C LYS A 93 -1.92 -1.51 4.21
N PHE A 94 -3.11 -1.82 4.71
CA PHE A 94 -3.43 -3.18 5.17
C PHE A 94 -3.92 -4.04 4.01
N THR A 95 -3.65 -5.34 4.06
CA THR A 95 -4.35 -6.30 3.22
C THR A 95 -5.83 -6.38 3.60
N PRO A 96 -6.74 -6.74 2.67
CA PRO A 96 -8.17 -6.84 2.98
C PRO A 96 -8.53 -7.85 4.09
N ASP A 97 -7.70 -8.86 4.32
CA ASP A 97 -7.85 -9.81 5.42
C ASP A 97 -7.27 -9.31 6.76
N GLY A 98 -6.64 -8.13 6.76
CA GLY A 98 -6.06 -7.47 7.94
C GLY A 98 -4.81 -8.13 8.51
N LYS A 99 -4.29 -9.18 7.86
CA LYS A 99 -3.17 -9.96 8.40
C LYS A 99 -1.80 -9.39 8.06
N GLN A 100 -1.71 -8.56 7.03
CA GLN A 100 -0.45 -8.03 6.55
C GLN A 100 -0.53 -6.53 6.32
N ILE A 101 0.62 -5.87 6.44
CA ILE A 101 0.81 -4.46 6.10
C ILE A 101 1.78 -4.39 4.92
N ILE A 102 1.37 -3.71 3.87
CA ILE A 102 2.19 -3.41 2.70
C ILE A 102 2.75 -2.00 2.86
N VAL A 103 4.05 -1.88 2.74
CA VAL A 103 4.77 -0.61 2.75
C VAL A 103 5.49 -0.45 1.42
N THR A 104 5.08 0.55 0.65
CA THR A 104 5.72 0.87 -0.62
C THR A 104 6.84 1.88 -0.40
N THR A 105 7.83 1.88 -1.29
CA THR A 105 9.04 2.69 -1.12
C THR A 105 9.46 3.33 -2.44
N LEU A 106 10.31 4.37 -2.36
CA LEU A 106 10.96 4.95 -3.54
C LEU A 106 11.99 4.02 -4.21
N SER A 107 12.30 2.87 -3.61
CA SER A 107 13.22 1.90 -4.24
C SER A 107 12.45 0.85 -5.04
N ASN A 108 13.18 -0.14 -5.54
CA ASN A 108 12.63 -1.29 -6.25
C ASN A 108 12.04 -2.37 -5.33
N ILE A 109 11.81 -2.04 -4.05
CA ILE A 109 11.38 -2.96 -2.99
C ILE A 109 10.07 -2.49 -2.39
N ILE A 110 9.11 -3.40 -2.25
CA ILE A 110 7.91 -3.22 -1.44
C ILE A 110 8.00 -4.19 -0.27
N TYR A 111 7.75 -3.72 0.95
CA TYR A 111 7.79 -4.56 2.14
C TYR A 111 6.40 -5.12 2.45
N VAL A 112 6.36 -6.39 2.84
CA VAL A 112 5.17 -7.06 3.34
C VAL A 112 5.47 -7.50 4.76
N LEU A 113 4.72 -6.97 5.71
CA LEU A 113 4.92 -7.17 7.14
C LEU A 113 3.72 -7.91 7.74
N ASP A 114 3.95 -8.68 8.79
CA ASP A 114 2.88 -9.24 9.60
C ASP A 114 2.21 -8.12 10.42
N ALA A 115 0.88 -8.00 10.32
CA ALA A 115 0.12 -6.94 10.97
C ALA A 115 -0.07 -7.12 12.49
N TYR A 116 0.32 -8.26 13.06
CA TYR A 116 0.23 -8.55 14.50
C TYR A 116 1.58 -8.44 15.18
N THR A 117 2.65 -8.87 14.51
CA THR A 117 4.01 -8.88 15.08
C THR A 117 4.91 -7.79 14.53
N GLY A 118 4.58 -7.19 13.39
CA GLY A 118 5.44 -6.26 12.65
C GLY A 118 6.65 -6.92 11.98
N SER A 119 6.70 -8.26 11.95
CA SER A 119 7.81 -9.00 11.35
C SER A 119 7.81 -8.86 9.84
N LEU A 120 8.99 -8.71 9.24
CA LEU A 120 9.15 -8.76 7.79
C LEU A 120 8.85 -10.16 7.27
N LEU A 121 7.79 -10.29 6.47
CA LEU A 121 7.39 -11.56 5.84
C LEU A 121 8.04 -11.69 4.47
N GLN A 122 7.94 -10.65 3.63
CA GLN A 122 8.44 -10.65 2.26
C GLN A 122 8.92 -9.27 1.82
N ARG A 123 9.81 -9.28 0.84
CA ARG A 123 10.30 -8.16 0.05
C ARG A 123 9.89 -8.42 -1.39
N LEU A 124 8.94 -7.65 -1.91
CA LEU A 124 8.55 -7.77 -3.32
C LEU A 124 9.60 -7.05 -4.15
N VAL A 125 10.47 -7.83 -4.80
CA VAL A 125 11.60 -7.34 -5.58
C VAL A 125 11.19 -7.14 -7.05
N GLY A 126 12.00 -6.38 -7.79
CA GLY A 126 11.82 -6.17 -9.23
C GLY A 126 10.81 -5.10 -9.61
N HIS A 127 10.20 -4.42 -8.63
CA HIS A 127 9.40 -3.22 -8.87
C HIS A 127 10.27 -2.08 -9.41
N ALA A 128 9.76 -1.26 -10.33
CA ALA A 128 10.45 -0.06 -10.78
C ALA A 128 9.86 1.15 -10.05
N GLY A 129 10.41 1.46 -8.87
CA GLY A 129 9.91 2.51 -7.98
C GLY A 129 9.89 3.92 -8.59
N PRO A 130 9.17 4.88 -7.97
CA PRO A 130 9.06 6.23 -8.49
C PRO A 130 10.38 7.00 -8.44
N ASN A 131 10.65 7.80 -9.48
CA ASN A 131 11.87 8.61 -9.59
C ASN A 131 11.85 9.88 -8.72
N ASN A 132 10.67 10.48 -8.51
CA ASN A 132 10.56 11.76 -7.83
C ASN A 132 9.09 12.18 -7.74
N THR A 133 8.56 12.18 -6.52
CA THR A 133 7.23 12.74 -6.16
C THR A 133 6.05 12.10 -6.86
N SER A 134 5.33 11.21 -6.17
CA SER A 134 3.99 11.56 -5.70
C SER A 134 3.35 10.43 -4.91
N CYS A 135 2.76 10.86 -3.81
CA CYS A 135 1.80 10.19 -2.96
C CYS A 135 0.55 9.79 -3.76
N GLY A 136 0.64 8.69 -4.49
CA GLY A 136 -0.50 7.94 -5.02
C GLY A 136 -0.55 6.55 -4.40
N GLU A 137 -1.67 5.86 -4.57
CA GLU A 137 -1.74 4.43 -4.26
C GLU A 137 -0.86 3.66 -5.26
N GLU A 138 0.41 3.47 -4.90
CA GLU A 138 1.43 2.80 -5.74
C GLU A 138 1.12 1.32 -5.96
N VAL A 139 0.30 0.75 -5.07
CA VAL A 139 -0.09 -0.65 -5.09
C VAL A 139 -1.58 -0.82 -4.88
N SER A 140 -2.13 -1.82 -5.57
CA SER A 140 -3.46 -2.36 -5.35
C SER A 140 -3.35 -3.81 -4.87
N ILE A 141 -4.29 -4.22 -4.02
CA ILE A 141 -4.32 -5.56 -3.42
C ILE A 141 -5.62 -6.24 -3.87
N SER A 142 -5.56 -7.52 -4.22
CA SER A 142 -6.77 -8.31 -4.49
C SER A 142 -7.59 -8.55 -3.20
N LEU A 143 -8.91 -8.73 -3.32
CA LEU A 143 -9.79 -8.92 -2.16
C LEU A 143 -9.47 -10.15 -1.32
N ASP A 144 -8.95 -11.19 -1.96
CA ASP A 144 -8.49 -12.42 -1.29
C ASP A 144 -7.13 -12.25 -0.60
N ALA A 145 -6.56 -11.04 -0.62
CA ALA A 145 -5.25 -10.70 -0.06
C ALA A 145 -4.09 -11.53 -0.63
N ARG A 146 -4.27 -12.16 -1.79
CA ARG A 146 -3.26 -13.01 -2.41
C ARG A 146 -2.31 -12.24 -3.30
N PHE A 147 -2.83 -11.30 -4.10
CA PHE A 147 -2.05 -10.64 -5.13
C PHE A 147 -1.85 -9.17 -4.84
N VAL A 148 -0.63 -8.70 -5.09
CA VAL A 148 -0.27 -7.28 -5.11
C VAL A 148 0.01 -6.89 -6.53
N MET A 149 -0.52 -5.75 -6.95
CA MET A 149 -0.30 -5.16 -8.27
C MET A 149 0.35 -3.79 -8.10
N ALA A 150 1.40 -3.51 -8.87
CA ALA A 150 2.08 -2.21 -8.87
C ALA A 150 2.45 -1.79 -10.29
N GLY A 151 2.24 -0.51 -10.61
CA GLY A 151 2.75 0.11 -11.84
C GLY A 151 4.19 0.58 -11.65
N GLY A 152 5.05 0.37 -12.65
CA GLY A 152 6.44 0.80 -12.61
C GLY A 152 6.72 2.06 -13.42
N GLN A 153 7.83 2.72 -13.10
CA GLN A 153 8.38 3.82 -13.90
C GLN A 153 8.76 3.38 -15.33
N ASP A 154 9.07 2.10 -15.49
CA ASP A 154 9.42 1.47 -16.77
C ASP A 154 8.21 1.10 -17.63
N SER A 155 7.00 1.58 -17.27
CA SER A 155 5.75 1.34 -17.99
C SER A 155 5.27 -0.12 -17.95
N TYR A 156 5.81 -0.95 -17.06
CA TYR A 156 5.34 -2.31 -16.82
C TYR A 156 4.41 -2.36 -15.62
N LEU A 157 3.39 -3.21 -15.72
CA LEU A 157 2.54 -3.59 -14.61
C LEU A 157 3.02 -4.93 -14.06
N ARG A 158 3.27 -4.99 -12.76
CA ARG A 158 3.80 -6.19 -12.10
C ARG A 158 2.82 -6.71 -11.07
N PHE A 159 2.80 -8.03 -10.94
CA PHE A 159 2.00 -8.74 -9.97
C PHE A 159 2.86 -9.67 -9.15
N TRP A 160 2.62 -9.72 -7.84
CA TRP A 160 3.26 -10.63 -6.89
C TRP A 160 2.21 -11.50 -6.22
N ASP A 161 2.55 -12.77 -5.99
CA ASP A 161 1.73 -13.71 -5.21
C ASP A 161 2.27 -13.79 -3.79
N LEU A 162 1.53 -13.25 -2.82
CA LEU A 162 1.89 -13.19 -1.41
C LEU A 162 1.83 -14.56 -0.72
N TYR A 163 1.24 -15.57 -1.36
CA TYR A 163 1.15 -16.92 -0.78
C TYR A 163 2.36 -17.77 -1.14
N GLN A 164 3.16 -17.34 -2.11
CA GLN A 164 4.43 -17.98 -2.43
C GLN A 164 5.46 -17.61 -1.36
N ARG A 165 5.66 -18.48 -0.37
CA ARG A 165 6.52 -18.24 0.82
C ARG A 165 7.88 -18.91 0.76
N ASP A 166 8.32 -19.33 -0.41
CA ASP A 166 9.55 -20.09 -0.55
C ASP A 166 10.79 -19.26 -0.16
N GLU A 167 10.73 -17.93 -0.41
CA GLU A 167 11.81 -16.99 -0.14
C GLU A 167 11.26 -15.68 0.44
N VAL A 168 12.12 -14.94 1.16
CA VAL A 168 11.79 -13.59 1.62
C VAL A 168 11.75 -12.64 0.42
N ASP A 169 12.59 -12.83 -0.58
CA ASP A 169 12.61 -11.99 -1.79
C ASP A 169 11.66 -12.59 -2.82
N ASN A 170 10.51 -11.95 -3.01
CA ASN A 170 9.45 -12.43 -3.87
C ASN A 170 9.48 -11.66 -5.21
N ALA A 171 9.87 -12.34 -6.28
CA ALA A 171 9.88 -11.79 -7.63
C ALA A 171 8.46 -11.70 -8.22
N PRO A 172 8.21 -10.82 -9.20
CA PRO A 172 6.88 -10.73 -9.80
C PRO A 172 6.54 -12.04 -10.52
N PHE A 173 5.37 -12.62 -10.21
CA PHE A 173 4.90 -13.84 -10.88
C PHE A 173 4.41 -13.56 -12.31
N ILE A 174 3.89 -12.35 -12.56
CA ILE A 174 3.51 -11.85 -13.88
C ILE A 174 4.00 -10.40 -14.05
N THR A 175 4.52 -10.11 -15.25
CA THR A 175 4.83 -8.76 -15.71
C THR A 175 4.11 -8.52 -17.04
N LEU A 176 3.27 -7.50 -17.10
CA LEU A 176 2.53 -7.11 -18.29
C LEU A 176 3.10 -5.83 -18.88
N THR A 177 3.22 -5.80 -20.21
CA THR A 177 3.45 -4.56 -20.94
C THR A 177 2.17 -3.73 -20.95
N THR A 178 2.30 -2.44 -20.71
CA THR A 178 1.17 -1.51 -20.86
C THR A 178 1.33 -0.70 -22.14
N PRO A 179 0.23 -0.14 -22.68
CA PRO A 179 0.32 0.78 -23.82
C PRO A 179 0.98 2.12 -23.45
N HIS A 180 1.21 2.37 -22.16
CA HIS A 180 1.83 3.61 -21.68
C HIS A 180 3.27 3.72 -22.19
N LYS A 181 3.63 4.92 -22.65
CA LYS A 181 5.02 5.26 -23.06
C LYS A 181 5.83 5.90 -21.95
N LYS A 182 5.19 6.16 -20.81
CA LYS A 182 5.74 6.86 -19.65
C LYS A 182 5.36 6.12 -18.37
N ALA A 183 5.98 6.52 -17.28
CA ALA A 183 5.76 5.97 -15.95
C ALA A 183 4.27 5.85 -15.62
N ILE A 184 3.90 4.70 -15.03
CA ILE A 184 2.57 4.48 -14.47
C ILE A 184 2.56 5.13 -13.09
N ASN A 185 1.75 6.18 -12.94
CA ASN A 185 1.68 6.94 -11.68
C ASN A 185 0.65 6.35 -10.72
N VAL A 186 -0.36 5.67 -11.25
CA VAL A 186 -1.41 5.02 -10.45
C VAL A 186 -1.86 3.74 -11.11
N ALA A 187 -2.08 2.71 -10.30
CA ALA A 187 -2.70 1.46 -10.74
C ALA A 187 -3.76 1.08 -9.72
N SER A 188 -4.99 0.85 -10.19
CA SER A 188 -6.10 0.44 -9.35
C SER A 188 -6.76 -0.79 -9.92
N PHE A 189 -7.07 -1.74 -9.06
CA PHE A 189 -7.81 -2.95 -9.42
C PHE A 189 -9.23 -2.86 -8.85
N SER A 190 -10.23 -3.06 -9.71
CA SER A 190 -11.60 -3.32 -9.29
C SER A 190 -11.81 -4.83 -9.21
N PRO A 191 -11.80 -5.42 -7.99
CA PRO A 191 -11.97 -6.85 -7.82
C PRO A 191 -13.38 -7.33 -8.16
N THR A 192 -14.39 -6.47 -8.02
CA THR A 192 -15.79 -6.77 -8.34
C THR A 192 -16.04 -6.89 -9.83
N HIS A 193 -15.26 -6.19 -10.66
CA HIS A 193 -15.43 -6.19 -12.11
C HIS A 193 -14.26 -6.86 -12.85
N ALA A 194 -13.25 -7.36 -12.12
CA ALA A 194 -11.99 -7.85 -12.67
C ALA A 194 -11.32 -6.85 -13.64
N VAL A 195 -11.48 -5.55 -13.38
CA VAL A 195 -10.96 -4.47 -14.22
C VAL A 195 -9.68 -3.91 -13.61
N ILE A 196 -8.67 -3.69 -14.44
CA ILE A 196 -7.46 -2.95 -14.06
C ILE A 196 -7.46 -1.61 -14.76
N VAL A 197 -7.24 -0.53 -14.00
CA VAL A 197 -7.05 0.81 -14.53
C VAL A 197 -5.64 1.26 -14.20
N THR A 198 -4.91 1.72 -15.22
CA THR A 198 -3.58 2.31 -15.06
C THR A 198 -3.58 3.72 -15.62
N GLY A 199 -3.00 4.65 -14.86
CA GLY A 199 -2.89 6.06 -15.24
C GLY A 199 -1.43 6.49 -15.37
N SER A 200 -1.10 7.05 -16.52
CA SER A 200 0.13 7.78 -16.83
C SER A 200 -0.26 9.22 -17.24
N GLU A 201 0.28 9.75 -18.34
CA GLU A 201 -0.32 10.87 -19.07
C GLU A 201 -1.63 10.50 -19.77
N GLU A 202 -1.84 9.20 -20.00
CA GLU A 202 -3.03 8.61 -20.58
C GLU A 202 -3.67 7.62 -19.59
N LEU A 203 -4.95 7.30 -19.80
CA LEU A 203 -5.66 6.29 -19.03
C LEU A 203 -5.78 5.02 -19.88
N ALA A 204 -5.36 3.88 -19.33
CA ALA A 204 -5.59 2.57 -19.93
C ALA A 204 -6.46 1.72 -19.00
N MET A 205 -7.42 1.01 -19.59
CA MET A 205 -8.33 0.11 -18.88
C MET A 205 -8.25 -1.28 -19.50
N TRP A 206 -8.11 -2.29 -18.66
CA TRP A 206 -8.08 -3.69 -19.05
C TRP A 206 -9.37 -4.33 -18.55
N LEU A 207 -10.15 -4.83 -19.50
CA LEU A 207 -11.42 -5.52 -19.24
C LEU A 207 -11.18 -7.03 -19.30
N PRO A 208 -11.90 -7.84 -18.50
CA PRO A 208 -11.94 -9.27 -18.73
C PRO A 208 -12.49 -9.53 -20.14
N GLU A 209 -11.90 -10.47 -20.87
CA GLU A 209 -12.47 -10.92 -22.14
C GLU A 209 -13.88 -11.48 -21.88
N GLU A 210 -14.87 -11.02 -22.64
CA GLU A 210 -16.16 -11.71 -22.70
C GLU A 210 -15.88 -13.10 -23.28
N GLN A 211 -16.28 -14.15 -22.56
CA GLN A 211 -16.25 -15.49 -23.15
C GLN A 211 -17.04 -15.43 -24.47
N PRO A 212 -16.50 -15.92 -25.58
CA PRO A 212 -17.29 -16.05 -26.79
C PRO A 212 -18.52 -16.87 -26.43
N THR A 213 -19.70 -16.27 -26.62
CA THR A 213 -20.95 -16.99 -26.47
C THR A 213 -21.01 -17.96 -27.63
N ASP A 214 -20.57 -19.20 -27.40
CA ASP A 214 -20.87 -20.32 -28.30
C ASP A 214 -22.38 -20.54 -28.28
N MET A 215 -23.09 -19.76 -29.10
CA MET A 215 -24.45 -20.01 -29.54
C MET A 215 -24.46 -19.91 -31.06
N GLU A 216 -23.92 -20.94 -31.71
CA GLU A 216 -24.46 -21.33 -33.01
C GLU A 216 -25.32 -22.59 -32.82
N MET A 217 -26.51 -22.52 -33.42
CA MET A 217 -27.64 -23.45 -33.37
C MET A 217 -27.35 -24.82 -33.98
#